data_AF-A0A0F8W840-F1
#
_entry.id   AF-A0A0F8W840-F1
#
_cell.length_a   1.000
_cell.length_b   1.000
_cell.length_c   1.000
_cell.angle_alpha   90.00
_cell.angle_beta   90.00
_cell.angle_gamma   90.00
#
_symmetry.space_group_name_H-M   'P 1'
#
loop_
_entity.id
_entity.type
_entity.pdbx_description
1 polymer ?
#
loop_
_entity_poly.entity_id
_entity_poly.type
_entity_poly.pdbx_seq_one_letter_code
_entity_poly.pdbx_strand_id
1 'polypeptide(L)'
;MATKIYGASDDLIEFKGDVCGEVGNYGTDEEEHGELVICSDGTLLEVKYGKGDMAVWGIILIKAGGLFNKIEACSDEDADPHSDVAYFNDGLKWAYVASEWEKVK
;
A
#
# COMPACT_ATOMS: atom_id res chain seq x y z
N MET A 1 0.94 18.10 -3.00
CA MET A 1 2.15 17.28 -3.20
C MET A 1 1.64 15.91 -3.54
N ALA A 2 2.05 15.37 -4.69
CA ALA A 2 1.63 14.06 -5.17
C ALA A 2 1.79 12.99 -4.08
N THR A 3 0.71 12.26 -3.79
CA THR A 3 0.71 11.21 -2.76
C THR A 3 1.48 9.99 -3.23
N LYS A 4 2.27 9.41 -2.32
CA LYS A 4 2.87 8.09 -2.41
C LYS A 4 2.36 7.20 -1.28
N ILE A 5 2.17 5.92 -1.58
CA ILE A 5 1.83 4.88 -0.60
C ILE A 5 2.81 3.73 -0.80
N TYR A 6 3.48 3.32 0.27
CA TYR A 6 4.50 2.26 0.27
C TYR A 6 4.63 1.69 1.68
N GLY A 7 5.20 0.49 1.80
CA GLY A 7 5.61 -0.05 3.08
C GLY A 7 6.94 0.54 3.54
N ALA A 8 7.05 0.84 4.83
CA ALA A 8 8.24 1.34 5.49
C ALA A 8 8.59 0.40 6.65
N SER A 9 9.88 0.16 6.87
CA SER A 9 10.33 -0.87 7.83
C SER A 9 9.69 -2.25 7.52
N ASP A 10 9.59 -3.09 8.54
CA ASP A 10 8.90 -4.38 8.55
C ASP A 10 7.44 -4.29 9.06
N ASP A 11 7.00 -3.13 9.56
CA ASP A 11 5.76 -3.01 10.32
C ASP A 11 4.88 -1.78 10.00
N LEU A 12 5.16 -1.02 8.93
CA LEU A 12 4.42 0.22 8.64
C LEU A 12 3.99 0.31 7.17
N ILE A 13 2.79 0.85 6.95
CA ILE A 13 2.39 1.42 5.67
C ILE A 13 2.45 2.95 5.78
N GLU A 14 3.31 3.57 4.97
CA GLU A 14 3.54 5.02 4.98
C GLU A 14 2.76 5.72 3.86
N PHE A 15 2.16 6.86 4.21
CA PHE A 15 1.49 7.78 3.30
C PHE A 15 2.25 9.10 3.29
N LYS A 16 2.59 9.59 2.10
CA LYS A 16 3.38 10.81 1.94
C LYS A 16 2.86 11.68 0.80
N GLY A 17 2.38 12.89 1.10
CA GLY A 17 1.89 13.85 0.11
C GLY A 17 0.66 14.61 0.61
N ASP A 18 -0.38 14.69 -0.22
CA ASP A 18 -1.65 15.34 0.12
C ASP A 18 -2.41 14.65 1.26
N VAL A 19 -2.16 13.35 1.43
CA VAL A 19 -2.47 12.60 2.66
C VAL A 19 -1.14 12.13 3.27
N CYS A 20 -1.04 12.19 4.59
CA CYS A 20 0.18 11.86 5.30
C CYS A 20 -0.09 11.11 6.61
N GLY A 21 0.88 10.29 7.02
CA GLY A 21 0.81 9.48 8.24
C GLY A 21 1.32 8.06 8.00
N GLU A 22 1.18 7.23 9.02
CA GLU A 22 1.58 5.83 8.99
C GLU A 22 0.50 4.98 9.65
N VAL A 23 0.37 3.74 9.20
CA VAL A 23 -0.48 2.72 9.83
C VAL A 23 0.41 1.55 10.22
N GLY A 24 0.41 1.26 11.52
CA GLY A 24 1.08 0.08 12.08
C GLY A 24 0.43 -1.18 11.56
N ASN A 25 1.25 -2.07 11.04
CA ASN A 25 0.83 -3.31 10.42
C ASN A 25 1.94 -4.36 10.47
N TYR A 26 1.74 -5.40 11.27
CA TYR A 26 2.73 -6.45 11.50
C TYR A 26 2.20 -7.82 11.05
N GLY A 27 3.06 -8.66 10.46
CA GLY A 27 2.75 -10.07 10.23
C GLY A 27 1.81 -10.37 9.06
N THR A 28 1.64 -9.45 8.11
CA THR A 28 0.78 -9.72 6.93
C THR A 28 1.30 -10.84 6.04
N ASP A 29 2.57 -11.22 6.14
CA ASP A 29 3.17 -12.32 5.40
C ASP A 29 2.53 -13.68 5.72
N GLU A 30 2.02 -13.87 6.95
CA GLU A 30 1.30 -15.07 7.37
C GLU A 30 -0.17 -15.10 6.94
N GLU A 31 -0.74 -13.95 6.57
CA GLU A 31 -2.17 -13.80 6.26
C GLU A 31 -2.50 -14.13 4.80
N GLU A 32 -3.75 -14.51 4.50
CA GLU A 32 -4.19 -14.74 3.11
C GLU A 32 -4.21 -13.42 2.31
N HIS A 33 -4.62 -12.33 2.97
CA HIS A 33 -4.77 -11.00 2.40
C HIS A 33 -3.92 -9.97 3.15
N GLY A 34 -3.39 -8.99 2.41
CA GLY A 34 -2.79 -7.79 2.98
C GLY A 34 -3.83 -6.77 3.42
N GLU A 35 -3.36 -5.56 3.73
CA GLU A 35 -4.20 -4.45 4.14
C GLU A 35 -4.93 -3.83 2.94
N LEU A 36 -6.24 -3.57 3.09
CA LEU A 36 -7.00 -2.85 2.10
C LEU A 36 -6.84 -1.34 2.30
N VAL A 37 -6.19 -0.67 1.36
CA VAL A 37 -6.11 0.80 1.30
C VAL A 37 -7.21 1.34 0.40
N ILE A 38 -7.99 2.29 0.91
CA ILE A 38 -9.14 2.90 0.25
C ILE A 38 -8.91 4.40 0.11
N CYS A 39 -8.77 4.89 -1.13
CA CYS A 39 -8.49 6.29 -1.40
C CYS A 39 -9.72 7.09 -1.83
N SER A 40 -9.72 8.40 -1.54
CA SER A 40 -10.81 9.32 -1.89
C SER A 40 -11.15 9.46 -3.37
N ASP A 41 -10.26 9.03 -4.27
CA ASP A 41 -10.46 9.05 -5.72
C ASP A 41 -11.09 7.75 -6.25
N GLY A 42 -11.38 6.79 -5.37
CA GLY A 42 -11.91 5.47 -5.68
C GLY A 42 -10.85 4.39 -5.94
N THR A 43 -9.55 4.70 -5.75
CA THR A 43 -8.48 3.70 -5.82
C THR A 43 -8.57 2.73 -4.64
N LEU A 44 -8.39 1.44 -4.93
CA LEU A 44 -8.27 0.36 -3.95
C LEU A 44 -6.95 -0.37 -4.17
N LEU A 45 -6.15 -0.49 -3.12
CA LEU A 45 -4.89 -1.24 -3.11
C LEU A 45 -4.93 -2.32 -2.04
N GLU A 46 -4.28 -3.44 -2.28
CA GLU A 46 -3.87 -4.38 -1.24
C GLU A 46 -2.37 -4.20 -1.00
N VAL A 47 -1.98 -4.03 0.26
CA VAL A 47 -0.58 -3.83 0.67
C VAL A 47 -0.18 -4.94 1.62
N LYS A 48 0.84 -5.72 1.25
CA LYS A 48 1.23 -6.93 1.98
C LYS A 48 2.75 -7.09 2.03
N TYR A 49 3.28 -7.52 3.16
CA TYR A 49 4.68 -7.92 3.26
C TYR A 49 4.91 -9.36 2.75
N GLY A 50 6.15 -9.74 2.47
CA GLY A 50 6.47 -11.09 2.01
C GLY A 50 6.26 -11.30 0.50
N LYS A 51 6.41 -10.25 -0.32
CA LYS A 51 6.16 -10.33 -1.77
C LYS A 51 7.07 -11.38 -2.43
N GLY A 52 6.47 -12.45 -2.94
CA GLY A 52 7.21 -13.49 -3.66
C GLY A 52 8.26 -14.18 -2.80
N ASP A 53 7.95 -14.40 -1.52
CA ASP A 53 8.84 -14.96 -0.49
C ASP A 53 10.06 -14.06 -0.18
N MET A 54 10.02 -12.80 -0.58
CA MET A 54 11.04 -11.80 -0.25
C MET A 54 10.62 -10.90 0.90
N ALA A 55 11.59 -10.38 1.65
CA ALA A 55 11.46 -9.31 2.64
C ALA A 55 11.15 -7.94 1.97
N VAL A 56 10.11 -7.90 1.14
CA VAL A 56 9.67 -6.74 0.36
C VAL A 56 8.17 -6.55 0.54
N TRP A 57 7.76 -5.30 0.71
CA TRP A 57 6.35 -4.91 0.66
C TRP A 57 5.83 -4.90 -0.77
N GLY A 58 4.81 -5.72 -1.04
CA GLY A 58 4.08 -5.73 -2.29
C GLY A 58 2.82 -4.88 -2.27
N ILE A 59 2.52 -4.26 -3.41
CA ILE A 59 1.27 -3.54 -3.63
C ILE A 59 0.54 -4.10 -4.84
N ILE A 60 -0.71 -4.51 -4.65
CA ILE A 60 -1.61 -4.96 -5.71
C ILE A 60 -2.66 -3.87 -5.94
N LEU A 61 -2.82 -3.44 -7.18
CA LEU A 61 -3.91 -2.57 -7.59
C LEU A 61 -5.20 -3.38 -7.79
N ILE A 62 -6.14 -3.26 -6.86
CA ILE A 62 -7.47 -3.87 -6.99
C ILE A 62 -8.32 -3.06 -7.96
N LYS A 63 -8.29 -1.72 -7.83
CA LYS A 63 -9.05 -0.80 -8.68
C LYS A 63 -8.34 0.55 -8.80
N ALA A 64 -8.18 1.05 -10.02
CA ALA A 64 -7.70 2.41 -10.25
C ALA A 64 -8.82 3.44 -10.08
N GLY A 65 -8.57 4.46 -9.25
CA GLY A 65 -9.35 5.68 -9.17
C GLY A 65 -8.87 6.74 -10.17
N GLY A 66 -9.46 7.94 -10.09
CA GLY A 66 -9.18 9.03 -11.03
C GLY A 66 -7.81 9.71 -10.87
N LEU A 67 -7.14 9.53 -9.73
CA LEU A 67 -5.85 10.15 -9.43
C LEU A 67 -4.70 9.13 -9.42
N PHE A 68 -4.99 7.82 -9.44
CA PHE A 68 -3.96 6.79 -9.54
C PHE A 68 -3.09 6.99 -10.78
N ASN A 69 -1.78 6.91 -10.60
CA ASN A 69 -0.80 7.10 -11.66
C ASN A 69 -0.12 5.77 -12.04
N LYS A 70 0.62 5.16 -11.11
CA LYS A 70 1.37 3.91 -11.33
C LYS A 70 1.78 3.24 -10.02
N ILE A 71 2.20 1.98 -10.13
CA ILE A 71 3.00 1.30 -9.10
C ILE A 71 4.40 1.06 -9.68
N GLU A 72 5.43 1.49 -8.95
CA GLU A 72 6.81 1.07 -9.22
C GLU A 72 7.10 -0.16 -8.37
N ALA A 73 7.34 -1.29 -9.05
CA ALA A 73 7.61 -2.55 -8.36
C ALA A 73 9.05 -2.59 -7.82
N CYS A 74 9.21 -3.06 -6.59
CA CYS A 74 10.46 -3.45 -5.99
C CYS A 74 10.66 -4.97 -6.12
N SER A 75 11.91 -5.37 -6.34
CA SER A 75 12.34 -6.77 -6.45
C SER A 75 13.71 -6.98 -5.78
N ASP A 76 14.07 -6.10 -4.84
CA ASP A 76 15.36 -6.08 -4.15
C ASP A 76 15.11 -5.81 -2.66
N GLU A 77 15.51 -6.74 -1.81
CA GLU A 77 15.36 -6.67 -0.35
C GLU A 77 16.31 -5.63 0.28
N ASP A 78 17.39 -5.28 -0.44
CA ASP A 78 18.37 -4.28 0.01
C ASP A 78 18.00 -2.85 -0.46
N ALA A 79 16.86 -2.68 -1.16
CA ALA A 79 16.40 -1.36 -1.61
C ALA A 79 15.89 -0.49 -0.46
N ASP A 80 15.98 0.83 -0.62
CA ASP A 80 15.43 1.81 0.32
C ASP A 80 14.42 2.75 -0.39
N PRO A 81 13.10 2.59 -0.16
CA PRO A 81 12.47 1.54 0.65
C PRO A 81 12.43 0.18 -0.08
N HIS A 82 12.47 -0.92 0.67
CA HIS A 82 12.27 -2.30 0.18
C HIS A 82 10.78 -2.57 -0.09
N SER A 83 10.17 -1.75 -0.94
CA SER A 83 8.72 -1.72 -1.15
C SER A 83 8.32 -1.29 -2.55
N ASP A 84 7.26 -1.91 -3.07
CA ASP A 84 6.48 -1.34 -4.16
C ASP A 84 5.96 0.06 -3.76
N VAL A 85 6.01 1.01 -4.69
CA VAL A 85 5.54 2.38 -4.43
C VAL A 85 4.39 2.73 -5.34
N ALA A 86 3.21 2.97 -4.77
CA ALA A 86 2.05 3.50 -5.48
C ALA A 86 2.09 5.03 -5.54
N TYR A 87 1.94 5.59 -6.74
CA TYR A 87 1.98 7.01 -7.01
C TYR A 87 0.61 7.53 -7.45
N PHE A 88 0.27 8.73 -6.98
CA PHE A 88 -0.96 9.44 -7.31
C PHE A 88 -0.64 10.84 -7.83
N ASN A 89 -1.52 11.37 -8.70
CA ASN A 89 -1.54 12.79 -9.02
C ASN A 89 -2.07 13.59 -7.81
N ASP A 90 -1.80 14.89 -7.77
CA ASP A 90 -2.29 15.78 -6.71
C ASP A 90 -3.83 15.73 -6.61
N GLY A 91 -4.35 15.86 -5.39
CA GLY A 91 -5.77 16.05 -5.12
C GLY A 91 -6.40 15.03 -4.18
N LEU A 92 -5.65 14.01 -3.71
CA LEU A 92 -6.16 13.05 -2.74
C LEU A 92 -6.60 13.78 -1.46
N LYS A 93 -7.75 13.41 -0.90
CA LYS A 93 -8.35 14.10 0.27
C LYS A 93 -8.28 13.29 1.55
N TRP A 94 -8.38 11.97 1.43
CA TRP A 94 -8.34 11.03 2.54
C TRP A 94 -7.95 9.64 2.02
N ALA A 95 -7.45 8.82 2.94
CA ALA A 95 -7.26 7.40 2.75
C ALA A 95 -7.65 6.67 4.04
N TYR A 96 -8.19 5.46 3.92
CA TYR A 96 -8.43 4.54 5.02
C TYR A 96 -7.66 3.25 4.79
N VAL A 97 -7.32 2.57 5.89
CA VAL A 97 -6.73 1.23 5.88
C VAL A 97 -7.64 0.30 6.66
N ALA A 98 -7.94 -0.88 6.10
CA ALA A 98 -8.73 -1.91 6.73
C ALA A 98 -7.96 -3.25 6.73
N SER A 99 -7.86 -3.83 7.93
CA SER A 99 -7.06 -5.03 8.22
C SER A 99 -7.90 -6.28 8.39
N GLU A 100 -9.17 -6.11 8.76
CA GLU A 100 -10.09 -7.23 9.01
C GLU A 100 -10.85 -7.61 7.74
N TRP A 101 -10.67 -8.86 7.31
CA TRP A 101 -11.36 -9.44 6.16
C TRP A 101 -12.43 -10.41 6.60
N GLU A 102 -13.63 -10.30 6.03
CA GLU A 102 -14.70 -11.29 6.20
C GLU A 102 -15.21 -11.73 4.83
N LYS A 103 -15.12 -13.04 4.57
CA LYS A 103 -15.63 -13.63 3.34
C LYS A 103 -17.14 -13.74 3.39
N VAL A 104 -17.82 -13.05 2.49
CA VAL A 104 -19.27 -13.21 2.30
C VAL A 104 -19.57 -14.60 1.73
N LYS A 105 -20.58 -15.27 2.30
CA LYS A 105 -21.09 -16.59 1.87
C LYS A 105 -22.31 -16.45 0.98
#